data_AF-A0A1I2KUY3-F1
#
_entry.id   AF-A0A1I2KUY3-F1
#
_cell.length_a   1.000
_cell.length_b   1.000
_cell.length_c   1.000
_cell.angle_alpha   90.00
_cell.angle_beta   90.00
_cell.angle_gamma   90.00
#
_symmetry.space_group_name_H-M   'P 1'
#
loop_
_entity.id
_entity.type
_entity.pdbx_description
1 polymer ?
#
loop_
_entity_poly.entity_id
_entity_poly.type
_entity_poly.pdbx_seq_one_letter_code
_entity_poly.pdbx_strand_id
1 'polypeptide(L)'
;MVFPHLVAATGHVRTFATVMSNREGDRLPRWIADVCADEQCGLASFAAGLITDLDAVVFGMSTDWSSGPVEGRVNDLKALKRGMFGRARLPLLRKRLLLTAASRRPQTAMVVAAS
;
A
#
# COMPACT_ATOMS: atom_id res chain seq x y z
N MET A 1 -19.75 27.61 -5.63
CA MET A 1 -20.63 26.60 -4.99
C MET A 1 -19.73 25.64 -4.23
N VAL A 2 -19.83 25.56 -2.90
CA VAL A 2 -19.03 24.65 -2.08
C VAL A 2 -19.91 23.47 -1.71
N PHE A 3 -19.47 22.25 -2.02
CA PHE A 3 -20.19 21.03 -1.69
C PHE A 3 -19.82 20.60 -0.26
N PRO A 4 -20.72 20.67 0.72
CA PRO A 4 -20.38 20.47 2.14
C PRO A 4 -19.81 19.08 2.41
N HIS A 5 -20.32 18.04 1.76
CA HIS A 5 -19.80 16.67 1.87
C HIS A 5 -18.35 16.53 1.38
N LEU A 6 -17.96 17.24 0.31
CA LEU A 6 -16.58 17.24 -0.17
C LEU A 6 -15.64 17.98 0.79
N VAL A 7 -16.12 19.06 1.44
CA VAL A 7 -15.33 19.76 2.45
C VAL A 7 -15.09 18.87 3.67
N ALA A 8 -16.14 18.21 4.17
CA ALA A 8 -16.05 17.26 5.28
C ALA A 8 -15.07 16.11 4.95
N ALA A 9 -15.25 15.43 3.81
CA ALA A 9 -14.37 14.36 3.36
C ALA A 9 -12.90 14.82 3.22
N THR A 10 -12.68 15.99 2.61
CA THR A 10 -11.32 16.54 2.45
C THR A 10 -10.68 16.86 3.80
N GLY A 11 -11.46 17.35 4.77
CA GLY A 11 -11.01 17.60 6.14
C GLY A 11 -10.51 16.32 6.80
N HIS A 12 -11.34 15.27 6.81
CA HIS A 12 -10.97 13.98 7.40
C HIS A 12 -9.79 13.31 6.70
N VAL A 13 -9.72 13.36 5.35
CA VAL A 13 -8.59 12.82 4.58
C VAL A 13 -7.29 13.57 4.92
N ARG A 14 -7.34 14.89 5.09
CA ARG A 14 -6.16 15.67 5.49
C ARG A 14 -5.70 15.32 6.90
N THR A 15 -6.62 15.23 7.85
CA THR A 15 -6.29 14.80 9.22
C THR A 15 -5.67 13.41 9.22
N PHE A 16 -6.24 12.46 8.47
CA PHE A 16 -5.69 11.11 8.32
C PHE A 16 -4.27 11.13 7.75
N ALA A 17 -4.04 11.93 6.70
CA ALA A 17 -2.71 12.09 6.10
C ALA A 17 -1.70 12.68 7.08
N THR A 18 -2.10 13.64 7.93
CA THR A 18 -1.25 14.18 8.99
C THR A 18 -0.88 13.11 10.01
N VAL A 19 -1.86 12.33 10.50
CA VAL A 19 -1.63 11.20 11.42
C VAL A 19 -0.62 10.21 10.83
N MET A 20 -0.78 9.86 9.56
CA MET A 20 0.13 8.95 8.86
C MET A 20 1.54 9.54 8.67
N SER A 21 1.63 10.79 8.24
CA SER A 21 2.90 11.45 7.92
C SER A 21 3.74 11.72 9.17
N ASN A 22 3.08 12.04 10.29
CA ASN A 22 3.72 12.28 11.57
C ASN A 22 3.95 11.00 12.39
N ARG A 23 3.49 9.84 11.89
CA ARG A 23 3.55 8.54 12.58
C ARG A 23 2.83 8.52 13.94
N GLU A 24 1.72 9.26 14.05
CA GLU A 24 0.91 9.41 15.25
C GLU A 24 -0.18 8.33 15.32
N GLY A 25 0.18 7.05 15.17
CA GLY A 25 -0.81 5.97 15.08
C GLY A 25 -1.76 5.87 16.28
N ASP A 26 -1.33 6.34 17.45
CA ASP A 26 -2.14 6.46 18.68
C ASP A 26 -3.37 7.37 18.51
N ARG A 27 -3.35 8.30 17.54
CA ARG A 27 -4.48 9.18 17.22
C ARG A 27 -5.51 8.54 16.28
N LEU A 28 -5.19 7.41 15.67
CA LEU A 28 -6.08 6.73 14.72
C LEU A 28 -7.46 6.36 15.32
N PRO A 29 -7.58 5.82 16.54
CA PRO A 29 -8.88 5.49 17.12
C PRO A 29 -9.79 6.72 17.27
N ARG A 30 -9.21 7.87 17.62
CA ARG A 30 -9.94 9.13 17.72
C ARG A 30 -10.41 9.59 16.33
N TRP A 31 -9.53 9.54 15.33
CA TRP A 31 -9.90 9.88 13.96
C TRP A 31 -11.04 8.99 13.42
N ILE A 32 -11.01 7.67 13.72
CA ILE A 32 -12.09 6.75 13.36
C ILE A 32 -13.41 7.19 13.99
N ALA A 33 -13.41 7.54 15.28
CA ALA A 33 -14.60 8.01 15.98
C ALA A 33 -15.16 9.31 15.37
N ASP A 34 -14.28 10.27 15.05
CA ASP A 34 -14.64 11.55 14.45
C ASP A 34 -15.26 11.36 13.05
N VAL A 35 -14.72 10.45 12.24
CA VAL A 35 -15.25 10.12 10.90
C VAL A 35 -16.59 9.38 10.98
N CYS A 36 -16.75 8.45 11.91
CA CYS A 36 -18.00 7.72 12.09
C CYS A 36 -19.12 8.60 12.64
N ALA A 37 -18.80 9.68 13.36
CA ALA A 37 -19.77 10.66 13.84
C ALA A 37 -20.18 11.69 12.77
N ASP A 38 -19.41 11.83 11.68
CA ASP A 38 -19.68 12.74 10.56
C ASP A 38 -20.40 12.01 9.41
N GLU A 39 -21.73 12.08 9.43
CA GLU A 39 -22.59 11.44 8.40
C GLU A 39 -22.39 12.03 6.99
N GLN A 40 -21.89 13.27 6.89
CA GLN A 40 -21.73 13.99 5.62
C GLN A 40 -20.43 13.64 4.90
N CYS A 41 -19.42 13.13 5.59
CA CYS A 41 -18.12 12.85 4.98
C CYS A 41 -18.08 11.59 4.10
N GLY A 42 -19.01 10.64 4.28
CA GLY A 42 -19.09 9.41 3.49
C GLY A 42 -17.93 8.42 3.69
N LEU A 43 -17.12 8.57 4.73
CA LEU A 43 -15.93 7.74 5.02
C LEU A 43 -16.15 6.73 6.16
N ALA A 44 -17.35 6.68 6.75
CA ALA A 44 -17.64 5.81 7.90
C ALA A 44 -17.35 4.31 7.63
N SER A 45 -17.68 3.80 6.44
CA SER A 45 -17.40 2.40 6.08
C SER A 45 -15.90 2.12 5.97
N PHE A 46 -15.12 3.07 5.46
CA PHE A 46 -13.67 2.99 5.42
C PHE A 46 -13.08 2.98 6.83
N ALA A 47 -13.49 3.93 7.68
CA ALA A 47 -13.02 4.04 9.05
C ALA A 47 -13.37 2.80 9.89
N ALA A 48 -14.61 2.30 9.76
CA ALA A 48 -15.03 1.06 10.42
C ALA A 48 -14.23 -0.16 9.96
N GLY A 49 -13.84 -0.21 8.69
CA GLY A 49 -13.00 -1.28 8.14
C GLY A 49 -11.63 -1.38 8.81
N LEU A 50 -11.07 -0.27 9.28
CA LEU A 50 -9.77 -0.23 9.97
C LEU A 50 -9.81 -0.87 11.37
N ILE A 51 -10.99 -0.96 11.98
CA ILE A 51 -11.14 -1.49 13.36
C ILE A 51 -10.73 -2.96 13.43
N THR A 52 -11.04 -3.75 12.40
CA THR A 52 -10.73 -5.20 12.35
C THR A 52 -9.25 -5.49 12.56
N ASP A 53 -8.39 -4.64 12.00
CA ASP A 53 -6.93 -4.80 12.03
C ASP A 53 -6.26 -3.63 12.78
N LEU A 54 -6.97 -3.01 13.74
CA LEU A 54 -6.57 -1.74 14.35
C LEU A 54 -5.12 -1.76 14.87
N ASP A 55 -4.73 -2.80 15.60
CA ASP A 55 -3.37 -2.93 16.14
C ASP A 55 -2.32 -2.95 15.02
N ALA A 56 -2.58 -3.66 13.92
CA ALA A 56 -1.69 -3.72 12.78
C ALA A 56 -1.61 -2.38 12.04
N VAL A 57 -2.74 -1.67 11.90
CA VAL A 57 -2.78 -0.34 11.27
C VAL A 57 -2.05 0.69 12.15
N VAL A 58 -2.30 0.70 13.47
CA VAL A 58 -1.61 1.59 14.43
C VAL A 58 -0.10 1.33 14.38
N PHE A 59 0.32 0.06 14.40
CA PHE A 59 1.73 -0.30 14.27
C PHE A 59 2.34 0.15 12.94
N GLY A 60 1.64 -0.10 11.82
CA GLY A 60 2.10 0.30 10.49
C GLY A 60 2.19 1.82 10.33
N MET A 61 1.31 2.59 10.99
CA MET A 61 1.37 4.04 10.99
C MET A 61 2.47 4.58 11.91
N SER A 62 2.77 3.91 13.01
CA SER A 62 3.73 4.39 14.02
C SER A 62 5.19 4.03 13.72
N THR A 63 5.46 3.12 12.78
CA THR A 63 6.80 2.54 12.56
C THR A 63 7.34 2.79 11.16
N ASP A 64 8.66 2.85 11.01
CA ASP A 64 9.32 2.98 9.70
C ASP A 64 9.16 1.76 8.78
N TRP A 65 8.56 0.68 9.27
CA TRP A 65 8.36 -0.54 8.51
C TRP A 65 7.14 -0.45 7.61
N SER A 66 7.32 -0.79 6.33
CA SER A 66 6.22 -0.91 5.38
C SER A 66 6.26 -2.24 4.64
N SER A 67 5.09 -2.74 4.26
CA SER A 67 4.93 -3.91 3.39
C SER A 67 5.22 -3.59 1.92
N GLY A 68 5.45 -2.32 1.55
CA GLY A 68 5.57 -1.85 0.17
C GLY A 68 6.53 -2.66 -0.71
N PRO A 69 7.79 -2.91 -0.30
CA PRO A 69 8.72 -3.73 -1.08
C PRO A 69 8.28 -5.18 -1.27
N VAL A 70 7.56 -5.74 -0.30
CA VAL A 70 7.02 -7.11 -0.37
C VAL A 70 5.80 -7.14 -1.28
N GLU A 71 4.88 -6.20 -1.12
CA GLU A 71 3.69 -6.05 -1.96
C GLU A 71 4.04 -5.78 -3.41
N GLY A 72 5.06 -4.96 -3.68
CA GLY A 72 5.59 -4.73 -5.02
C GLY A 72 6.04 -6.03 -5.69
N ARG A 73 6.79 -6.88 -4.97
CA ARG A 73 7.19 -8.20 -5.47
C ARG A 73 6.00 -9.13 -5.72
N VAL A 74 5.00 -9.10 -4.84
CA VAL A 74 3.76 -9.86 -5.01
C VAL A 74 2.98 -9.35 -6.23
N ASN A 75 2.96 -8.04 -6.47
CA ASN A 75 2.30 -7.45 -7.63
C ASN A 75 3.01 -7.84 -8.95
N ASP A 76 4.34 -7.81 -8.99
CA ASP A 76 5.14 -8.30 -10.13
C ASP A 76 4.81 -9.77 -10.45
N LEU A 77 4.73 -10.61 -9.41
CA LEU A 77 4.35 -12.02 -9.57
C LEU A 77 2.92 -12.18 -10.07
N LYS A 78 1.97 -11.38 -9.55
CA LYS A 78 0.58 -11.36 -10.01
C LYS A 78 0.49 -10.90 -11.48
N ALA A 79 1.25 -9.88 -11.88
CA ALA A 79 1.31 -9.39 -13.24
C ALA A 79 1.84 -10.47 -14.19
N LEU A 80 2.93 -11.17 -13.82
CA LEU A 80 3.46 -12.29 -14.57
C LEU A 80 2.42 -13.41 -14.74
N LYS A 81 1.70 -13.77 -13.67
CA LYS A 81 0.62 -14.78 -13.73
C LYS A 81 -0.53 -14.34 -14.64
N ARG A 82 -0.94 -13.06 -14.59
CA ARG A 82 -1.99 -12.49 -15.45
C ARG A 82 -1.58 -12.48 -16.93
N GLY A 83 -0.31 -12.14 -17.23
CA GLY A 83 0.24 -12.24 -18.59
C GLY A 83 0.30 -13.67 -19.15
N MET A 84 0.09 -14.67 -18.29
CA MET A 84 -0.04 -16.08 -18.67
C MET A 84 -1.48 -16.58 -18.62
N PHE A 85 -2.45 -15.66 -18.61
CA PHE A 85 -3.88 -15.95 -18.53
C PHE A 85 -4.24 -16.85 -17.34
N GLY A 86 -3.50 -16.75 -16.24
CA GLY A 86 -3.72 -17.56 -15.04
C GLY A 86 -3.32 -19.04 -15.16
N ARG A 87 -2.85 -19.50 -16.33
CA ARG A 87 -2.56 -20.92 -16.59
C ARG A 87 -1.26 -21.43 -15.96
N ALA A 88 -0.43 -20.52 -15.47
CA ALA A 88 0.84 -20.88 -14.86
C ALA A 88 0.67 -21.37 -13.42
N ARG A 89 1.00 -22.65 -13.19
CA ARG A 89 1.16 -23.24 -11.85
C ARG A 89 2.49 -22.79 -11.21
N LEU A 90 2.62 -22.97 -9.90
CA LEU A 90 3.77 -22.50 -9.11
C LEU A 90 5.15 -22.84 -9.72
N PRO A 91 5.42 -24.06 -10.24
CA PRO A 91 6.73 -24.37 -10.82
C PRO A 91 7.08 -23.49 -12.04
N LEU A 92 6.10 -23.20 -12.89
CA LEU A 92 6.29 -22.38 -14.09
C LEU A 92 6.43 -20.89 -13.72
N LEU A 93 5.63 -20.41 -12.77
CA LEU A 93 5.76 -19.05 -12.22
C LEU A 93 7.14 -18.82 -11.61
N ARG A 94 7.66 -19.78 -10.84
CA ARG A 94 9.00 -19.71 -10.24
C ARG A 94 10.09 -19.60 -11.31
N LYS A 95 10.05 -20.47 -12.33
CA LYS A 95 11.02 -20.42 -13.44
C LYS A 95 10.99 -19.06 -14.15
N ARG A 96 9.80 -18.55 -14.49
CA ARG A 96 9.67 -17.26 -15.17
C ARG A 96 10.10 -16.08 -14.32
N LEU A 97 9.78 -16.08 -13.02
CA LEU A 97 10.23 -15.05 -12.09
C LEU A 97 11.76 -15.00 -12.02
N LEU A 98 12.41 -16.17 -11.90
CA LEU A 98 13.88 -16.26 -11.88
C LEU A 98 14.50 -15.76 -13.19
N LEU A 99 13.92 -16.12 -14.34
CA LEU A 99 14.37 -15.62 -15.65
C LEU A 99 14.23 -14.10 -15.75
N THR A 100 13.07 -13.54 -15.39
CA THR A 100 12.85 -12.09 -15.38
C THR A 100 13.80 -11.38 -14.41
N ALA A 101 14.08 -11.96 -13.25
CA ALA A 101 15.04 -11.40 -12.31
C ALA A 101 16.49 -11.43 -12.86
N ALA A 102 16.87 -12.52 -13.53
CA ALA A 102 18.17 -12.64 -14.18
C ALA A 102 18.34 -11.61 -15.31
N SER A 103 17.30 -11.37 -16.11
CA SER A 103 17.30 -10.35 -17.18
C SER A 103 17.36 -8.91 -16.67
N ARG A 104 16.98 -8.65 -15.40
CA ARG A 104 17.03 -7.32 -14.77
C ARG A 104 18.38 -7.01 -14.10
N ARG A 105 19.31 -7.96 -13.98
CA ARG A 105 20.66 -7.65 -13.48
C ARG A 105 21.35 -6.74 -14.49
N PRO A 106 21.85 -5.56 -14.09
CA PRO A 106 22.62 -4.72 -15.00
C PRO A 106 23.89 -5.47 -15.42
N GLN A 107 24.24 -5.35 -16.69
CA GLN A 107 25.45 -5.91 -17.28
C GLN A 107 26.68 -5.08 -16.84
N THR A 108 26.90 -4.90 -15.53
CA THR A 108 27.98 -4.06 -14.96
C THR A 108 29.27 -4.84 -14.76
N ALA A 109 29.69 -5.62 -15.76
CA ALA A 109 30.97 -6.33 -15.71
C ALA A 109 31.59 -6.57 -17.10
N MET A 110 31.44 -5.62 -18.04
CA MET A 110 32.11 -5.74 -19.34
C MET A 110 32.83 -4.49 -19.85
N VAL A 111 32.88 -3.39 -19.09
CA VAL A 111 33.56 -2.13 -19.53
C VAL A 111 34.83 -1.80 -18.73
N VAL A 112 35.12 -2.47 -17.60
CA VAL A 112 36.32 -2.19 -16.75
C VAL A 112 37.41 -3.26 -16.92
N ALA A 113 37.57 -3.82 -18.12
CA ALA A 113 38.64 -4.78 -18.41
C ALA A 113 39.33 -4.56 -19.76
N ALA A 114 39.13 -3.40 -20.39
CA ALA A 114 39.78 -3.02 -21.64
C ALA A 114 40.12 -1.52 -21.64
N SER A 115 41.00 -1.10 -20.74
CA SER A 115 41.73 0.18 -20.79
C SER A 115 43.02 0.03 -20.01
#